data_AF-A0A2E8H3W0-F1
#
_entry.id   AF-A0A2E8H3W0-F1
#
_cell.length_a   1.000
_cell.length_b   1.000
_cell.length_c   1.000
_cell.angle_alpha   90.00
_cell.angle_beta   90.00
_cell.angle_gamma   90.00
#
_symmetry.space_group_name_H-M   'P 1'
#
loop_
_entity.id
_entity.type
_entity.pdbx_description
1 polymer ?
#
loop_
_entity_poly.entity_id
_entity_poly.type
_entity_poly.pdbx_seq_one_letter_code
_entity_poly.pdbx_strand_id
1 'polypeptide(L)'
;MVIAREIMDHPNVIEISRARPIIDATAGQALSSPDTLLELIRSSGADDSLQTNMVNSGICVLALCGPLGITDPNEMEVMALAGFLHDIGKTQIPRDVLYKQGPFSKSEWTLMRQHVLLGHNLLRQIRNLTDPVLQATRSHHERMDGQGYPDGLGGQDTPFIARVIAVVDVLNALTV
;
A
#
# COMPACT_ATOMS: atom_id res chain seq x y z
N MET A 1 10.36 -3.75 -13.22
CA MET A 1 10.24 -3.72 -11.75
C MET A 1 11.51 -3.31 -10.98
N VAL A 2 12.46 -2.58 -11.60
CA VAL A 2 13.73 -2.19 -10.94
C VAL A 2 13.52 -1.13 -9.84
N ILE A 3 12.63 -0.17 -10.05
CA ILE A 3 12.48 0.96 -9.11
C ILE A 3 11.69 0.59 -7.85
N ALA A 4 10.69 -0.30 -7.94
CA ALA A 4 10.03 -0.81 -6.73
C ALA A 4 11.03 -1.54 -5.81
N ARG A 5 12.09 -2.15 -6.38
CA ARG A 5 13.19 -2.75 -5.61
C ARG A 5 14.10 -1.68 -5.01
N GLU A 6 14.49 -0.65 -5.76
CA GLU A 6 15.30 0.47 -5.25
C GLU A 6 14.61 1.24 -4.10
N ILE A 7 13.30 1.49 -4.20
CA ILE A 7 12.53 2.12 -3.12
C ILE A 7 12.60 1.27 -1.84
N MET A 8 12.49 -0.05 -1.97
CA MET A 8 12.46 -0.93 -0.81
C MET A 8 13.85 -1.16 -0.22
N ASP A 9 14.88 -1.26 -1.05
CA ASP A 9 16.26 -1.44 -0.61
C ASP A 9 16.79 -0.16 0.06
N HIS A 10 16.34 1.02 -0.40
CA HIS A 10 16.76 2.34 0.10
C HIS A 10 15.58 3.32 0.24
N PRO A 11 14.62 3.08 1.15
CA PRO A 11 13.39 3.87 1.30
C PRO A 11 13.71 5.28 1.75
N ASN A 12 13.77 6.19 0.80
CA ASN A 12 13.95 7.61 1.08
C ASN A 12 13.09 8.44 0.13
N VAL A 13 12.91 9.70 0.50
CA VAL A 13 12.07 10.67 -0.21
C VAL A 13 12.45 10.77 -1.70
N ILE A 14 13.73 10.66 -2.03
CA ILE A 14 14.23 10.77 -3.41
C ILE A 14 13.79 9.56 -4.23
N GLU A 15 13.99 8.35 -3.71
CA GLU A 15 13.65 7.12 -4.43
C GLU A 15 12.13 6.96 -4.62
N ILE A 16 11.32 7.30 -3.61
CA ILE A 16 9.86 7.27 -3.76
C ILE A 16 9.39 8.30 -4.79
N SER A 17 10.00 9.49 -4.81
CA SER A 17 9.70 10.51 -5.82
C SER A 17 10.06 10.04 -7.24
N ARG A 18 11.15 9.28 -7.39
CA ARG A 18 11.59 8.71 -8.68
C ARG A 18 10.69 7.58 -9.17
N ALA A 19 9.96 6.92 -8.27
CA ALA A 19 9.07 5.83 -8.61
C ALA A 19 7.70 6.26 -9.11
N ARG A 20 7.31 7.51 -8.87
CA ARG A 20 5.99 8.03 -9.27
C ARG A 20 5.69 7.80 -10.76
N PRO A 21 6.57 8.11 -11.72
CA PRO A 21 6.31 7.84 -13.14
C PRO A 21 6.08 6.37 -13.47
N ILE A 22 6.68 5.45 -12.70
CA ILE A 22 6.47 4.01 -12.89
C ILE A 22 5.13 3.57 -12.31
N ILE A 23 4.77 4.09 -11.14
CA ILE A 23 3.45 3.86 -10.56
C ILE A 23 2.37 4.34 -11.55
N ASP A 24 2.54 5.53 -12.11
CA ASP A 24 1.60 6.09 -13.08
C ASP A 24 1.55 5.25 -14.37
N ALA A 25 2.71 4.78 -14.86
CA ALA A 25 2.77 3.91 -16.03
C ALA A 25 2.14 2.52 -15.78
N THR A 26 2.39 1.92 -14.61
CA THR A 26 1.78 0.64 -14.21
C THR A 26 0.28 0.79 -14.04
N ALA A 27 -0.19 1.90 -13.46
CA ALA A 27 -1.61 2.21 -13.36
C ALA A 27 -2.25 2.35 -14.75
N GLY A 28 -1.62 3.09 -15.66
CA GLY A 28 -2.08 3.22 -17.04
C GLY A 28 -2.16 1.89 -17.80
N GLN A 29 -1.18 0.99 -17.61
CA GLN A 29 -1.19 -0.34 -18.21
C GLN A 29 -2.26 -1.25 -17.60
N ALA A 30 -2.40 -1.25 -16.27
CA ALA A 30 -3.41 -2.03 -15.56
C ALA A 30 -4.84 -1.70 -16.02
N LEU A 31 -5.10 -0.45 -16.41
CA LEU A 31 -6.40 -0.01 -16.94
C LEU A 31 -6.63 -0.37 -18.42
N SER A 32 -5.60 -0.79 -19.15
CA SER A 32 -5.71 -1.02 -20.59
C SER A 32 -6.45 -2.31 -20.95
N SER A 33 -6.35 -3.36 -20.11
CA SER A 33 -7.16 -4.58 -20.24
C SER A 33 -7.16 -5.42 -18.95
N PRO A 34 -8.20 -6.25 -18.71
CA PRO A 34 -8.21 -7.22 -17.60
C PRO A 34 -7.06 -8.25 -17.67
N ASP A 35 -6.61 -8.61 -18.87
CA ASP A 35 -5.52 -9.58 -19.04
C ASP A 35 -4.18 -8.97 -18.60
N THR A 36 -3.94 -7.69 -18.92
CA THR A 36 -2.75 -6.94 -18.47
C THR A 36 -2.68 -6.84 -16.94
N LEU A 37 -3.83 -6.70 -16.27
CA LEU A 37 -3.92 -6.70 -14.81
C LEU A 37 -3.37 -8.01 -14.20
N LEU A 38 -3.83 -9.15 -14.73
CA LEU A 38 -3.43 -10.47 -14.26
C LEU A 38 -1.96 -10.77 -14.58
N GLU A 39 -1.46 -10.32 -15.73
CA GLU A 39 -0.05 -10.43 -16.09
C GLU A 39 0.85 -9.63 -15.15
N LEU A 40 0.47 -8.38 -14.81
CA LEU A 40 1.23 -7.56 -13.88
C LEU A 40 1.31 -8.19 -12.49
N ILE A 41 0.19 -8.70 -11.97
CA ILE A 41 0.16 -9.42 -10.69
C ILE A 41 1.08 -10.65 -10.73
N ARG A 42 1.00 -11.47 -11.79
CA ARG A 42 1.83 -12.67 -11.93
C ARG A 42 3.32 -12.36 -12.09
N SER A 43 3.65 -11.27 -12.78
CA SER A 43 5.03 -10.84 -13.02
C SER A 43 5.72 -10.25 -11.79
N SER A 44 4.97 -9.99 -10.72
CA SER A 44 5.48 -9.35 -9.51
C SER A 44 6.25 -10.28 -8.56
N GLY A 45 6.13 -11.61 -8.69
CA GLY A 45 6.89 -12.59 -7.89
C GLY A 45 8.32 -12.82 -8.42
N ALA A 46 9.38 -13.00 -7.60
CA ALA A 46 9.45 -13.95 -6.48
C ALA A 46 10.49 -13.64 -5.37
N ASP A 47 11.11 -12.45 -5.32
CA ASP A 47 12.27 -12.23 -4.42
C ASP A 47 11.96 -11.46 -3.11
N ASP A 48 10.86 -10.71 -3.02
CA ASP A 48 10.44 -9.99 -1.82
C ASP A 48 8.91 -9.91 -1.67
N SER A 49 8.40 -10.47 -0.57
CA SER A 49 6.96 -10.51 -0.27
C SER A 49 6.36 -9.12 -0.05
N LEU A 50 7.15 -8.14 0.44
CA LEU A 50 6.70 -6.78 0.63
C LEU A 50 6.46 -6.08 -0.72
N GLN A 51 7.38 -6.23 -1.67
CA GLN A 51 7.25 -5.67 -3.02
C GLN A 51 5.99 -6.16 -3.70
N THR A 52 5.81 -7.47 -3.63
CA THR A 52 4.71 -8.19 -4.25
C THR A 52 3.40 -7.68 -3.66
N ASN A 53 3.31 -7.54 -2.33
CA ASN A 53 2.11 -7.00 -1.68
C ASN A 53 1.77 -5.59 -2.16
N MET A 54 2.76 -4.70 -2.19
CA MET A 54 2.57 -3.29 -2.57
C MET A 54 2.13 -3.15 -4.03
N VAL A 55 2.78 -3.88 -4.95
CA VAL A 55 2.43 -3.84 -6.38
C VAL A 55 1.04 -4.43 -6.62
N ASN A 56 0.75 -5.61 -6.07
CA ASN A 56 -0.55 -6.25 -6.21
C ASN A 56 -1.67 -5.40 -5.61
N SER A 57 -1.42 -4.75 -4.47
CA SER A 57 -2.41 -3.88 -3.83
C SER A 57 -2.75 -2.67 -4.68
N GLY A 58 -1.75 -1.97 -5.25
CA GLY A 58 -1.98 -0.84 -6.16
C GLY A 58 -2.82 -1.24 -7.38
N ILE A 59 -2.51 -2.40 -7.97
CA ILE A 59 -3.21 -2.94 -9.13
C ILE A 59 -4.67 -3.31 -8.76
N CYS A 60 -4.88 -4.03 -7.66
CA CYS A 60 -6.21 -4.43 -7.21
C CYS A 60 -7.08 -3.22 -6.83
N VAL A 61 -6.53 -2.23 -6.14
CA VAL A 61 -7.24 -0.99 -5.81
C VAL A 61 -7.70 -0.27 -7.09
N LEU A 62 -6.84 -0.19 -8.09
CA LEU A 62 -7.18 0.44 -9.36
C LEU A 62 -8.29 -0.30 -10.12
N ALA A 63 -8.27 -1.63 -10.09
CA ALA A 63 -9.33 -2.46 -10.66
C ALA A 63 -10.68 -2.27 -9.94
N LEU A 64 -10.67 -1.92 -8.64
CA LEU A 64 -11.88 -1.65 -7.87
C LEU A 64 -12.47 -0.26 -8.15
N CYS A 65 -11.72 0.70 -8.71
CA CYS A 65 -12.21 2.05 -8.96
C CYS A 65 -13.49 2.05 -9.82
N GLY A 66 -13.51 1.35 -10.95
CA GLY A 66 -14.67 1.28 -11.84
C GLY A 66 -15.94 0.75 -11.16
N PRO A 67 -15.91 -0.45 -10.55
CA PRO A 67 -17.02 -0.99 -9.76
C PRO A 67 -17.50 -0.09 -8.61
N LEU A 68 -16.60 0.71 -8.03
CA LEU A 68 -16.91 1.69 -6.97
C LEU A 68 -17.45 3.03 -7.52
N GLY A 69 -17.54 3.19 -8.84
CA GLY A 69 -17.99 4.43 -9.49
C GLY A 69 -16.93 5.54 -9.55
N ILE A 70 -15.68 5.21 -9.26
CA ILE A 70 -14.54 6.13 -9.33
C ILE A 70 -14.01 6.14 -10.76
N THR A 71 -14.39 7.16 -11.53
CA THR A 71 -14.02 7.31 -12.95
C THR A 71 -13.15 8.52 -13.23
N ASP A 72 -12.97 9.42 -12.25
CA ASP A 72 -12.08 10.57 -12.42
C ASP A 72 -10.62 10.09 -12.44
N PRO A 73 -9.83 10.40 -13.48
CA PRO A 73 -8.45 9.92 -13.57
C PRO A 73 -7.56 10.35 -12.40
N ASN A 74 -7.76 11.54 -11.83
CA ASN A 74 -6.94 12.00 -10.71
C ASN A 74 -7.31 11.25 -9.42
N GLU A 75 -8.60 10.96 -9.21
CA GLU A 75 -9.05 10.15 -8.08
C GLU A 75 -8.53 8.71 -8.21
N MET A 76 -8.59 8.12 -9.41
CA MET A 76 -8.04 6.79 -9.69
C MET A 76 -6.52 6.73 -9.44
N GLU A 77 -5.78 7.78 -9.82
CA GLU A 77 -4.35 7.90 -9.56
C GLU A 77 -4.07 7.91 -8.04
N VAL A 78 -4.83 8.70 -7.27
CA VAL A 78 -4.73 8.75 -5.81
C VAL A 78 -5.02 7.39 -5.18
N MET A 79 -6.05 6.68 -5.66
CA MET A 79 -6.40 5.34 -5.21
C MET A 79 -5.25 4.35 -5.47
N ALA A 80 -4.72 4.33 -6.69
CA ALA A 80 -3.60 3.46 -7.06
C ALA A 80 -2.37 3.74 -6.20
N LEU A 81 -1.97 5.00 -6.06
CA LEU A 81 -0.81 5.40 -5.23
C LEU A 81 -0.94 4.96 -3.79
N ALA A 82 -2.13 5.09 -3.22
CA ALA A 82 -2.39 4.62 -1.87
C ALA A 82 -2.21 3.10 -1.76
N GLY A 83 -2.71 2.32 -2.72
CA GLY A 83 -2.46 0.88 -2.78
C GLY A 83 -0.97 0.53 -2.92
N PHE A 84 -0.23 1.24 -3.76
CA PHE A 84 1.22 1.02 -3.93
C PHE A 84 2.05 1.40 -2.71
N LEU A 85 1.61 2.36 -1.89
CA LEU A 85 2.43 2.94 -0.83
C LEU A 85 1.96 2.63 0.59
N HIS A 86 0.78 2.01 0.78
CA HIS A 86 0.19 1.81 2.11
C HIS A 86 1.14 1.15 3.12
N ASP A 87 1.95 0.22 2.63
CA ASP A 87 2.83 -0.62 3.43
C ASP A 87 4.30 -0.15 3.44
N ILE A 88 4.61 1.00 2.83
CA ILE A 88 6.00 1.47 2.67
C ILE A 88 6.74 1.58 4.01
N GLY A 89 6.02 1.83 5.11
CA GLY A 89 6.62 1.88 6.44
C GLY A 89 7.18 0.55 6.94
N LYS A 90 6.83 -0.59 6.33
CA LYS A 90 7.43 -1.90 6.66
C LYS A 90 8.93 -1.92 6.37
N THR A 91 9.39 -1.10 5.42
CA THR A 91 10.83 -0.91 5.14
C THR A 91 11.62 -0.32 6.31
N GLN A 92 10.93 0.30 7.28
CA GLN A 92 11.53 0.88 8.49
C GLN A 92 11.44 -0.06 9.70
N ILE A 93 10.86 -1.26 9.53
CA ILE A 93 10.75 -2.28 10.58
C ILE A 93 12.03 -3.14 10.59
N PRO A 94 12.59 -3.49 11.77
CA PRO A 94 13.74 -4.39 11.86
C PRO A 94 13.50 -5.69 11.10
N ARG A 95 14.48 -6.12 10.28
CA ARG A 95 14.32 -7.28 9.37
C ARG A 95 14.00 -8.58 10.11
N ASP A 96 14.56 -8.76 11.30
CA ASP A 96 14.30 -9.91 12.18
C ASP A 96 12.84 -9.96 12.68
N VAL A 97 12.19 -8.79 12.81
CA VAL A 97 10.75 -8.70 13.06
C VAL A 97 9.96 -8.85 11.76
N LEU A 98 10.32 -8.12 10.70
CA LEU A 98 9.56 -8.13 9.43
C LEU A 98 9.47 -9.53 8.80
N TYR A 99 10.57 -10.28 8.80
CA TYR A 99 10.66 -11.60 8.15
C TYR A 99 10.61 -12.77 9.16
N LYS A 100 10.16 -12.50 10.39
CA LYS A 100 10.04 -13.54 11.42
C LYS A 100 9.13 -14.67 10.95
N GLN A 101 9.58 -15.90 11.16
CA GLN A 101 8.75 -17.08 11.00
C GLN A 101 8.02 -17.41 12.31
N GLY A 102 6.71 -17.60 12.25
CA GLY A 102 5.86 -17.89 13.41
C GLY A 102 5.27 -16.65 14.10
N PRO A 103 4.61 -16.81 15.26
CA PRO A 103 3.84 -15.74 15.87
C PRO A 103 4.73 -14.63 16.45
N PHE A 104 4.24 -13.39 16.34
CA PHE A 104 4.82 -12.24 17.04
C PHE A 104 4.50 -12.28 18.53
N SER A 105 5.51 -11.98 19.34
CA SER A 105 5.37 -11.54 20.72
C SER A 105 4.66 -10.18 20.78
N LYS A 106 4.22 -9.77 21.98
CA LYS A 106 3.54 -8.48 22.17
C LYS A 106 4.40 -7.27 21.76
N SER A 107 5.71 -7.32 22.03
CA SER A 107 6.65 -6.24 21.66
C SER A 107 6.87 -6.19 20.15
N GLU A 108 7.03 -7.34 19.50
CA GLU A 108 7.15 -7.42 18.04
C GLU A 108 5.87 -6.94 17.35
N TRP A 109 4.70 -7.32 17.87
CA TRP A 109 3.42 -6.78 17.41
C TRP A 109 3.35 -5.26 17.54
N THR A 110 3.86 -4.73 18.65
CA THR A 110 3.90 -3.28 18.88
C THR A 110 4.81 -2.60 17.85
N LEU A 111 5.98 -3.18 17.55
CA LEU A 111 6.87 -2.68 16.49
C LEU A 111 6.21 -2.76 15.11
N MET A 112 5.66 -3.93 14.75
CA MET A 112 5.04 -4.15 13.44
C MET A 112 3.94 -3.12 13.18
N ARG A 113 3.07 -2.82 14.17
CA ARG A 113 2.02 -1.80 14.05
C ARG A 113 2.54 -0.39 13.78
N GLN A 114 3.81 -0.10 14.06
CA GLN A 114 4.37 1.23 13.79
C GLN A 114 4.56 1.52 12.31
N HIS A 115 4.52 0.51 11.42
CA HIS A 115 4.73 0.72 9.99
C HIS A 115 3.75 1.76 9.41
N VAL A 116 2.50 1.81 9.89
CA VAL A 116 1.52 2.81 9.43
C VAL A 116 1.96 4.24 9.76
N LEU A 117 2.58 4.46 10.93
CA LEU A 117 3.08 5.76 11.37
C LEU A 117 4.41 6.10 10.69
N LEU A 118 5.30 5.12 10.57
CA LEU A 118 6.59 5.27 9.90
C LEU A 118 6.40 5.60 8.42
N GLY A 119 5.49 4.88 7.74
CA GLY A 119 5.10 5.12 6.36
C GLY A 119 4.48 6.50 6.18
N HIS A 120 3.50 6.87 7.02
CA HIS A 120 2.91 8.20 6.99
C HIS A 120 3.96 9.31 7.15
N ASN A 121 4.87 9.18 8.12
CA ASN A 121 5.91 10.16 8.38
C ASN A 121 6.93 10.27 7.24
N LEU A 122 7.26 9.15 6.59
CA LEU A 122 8.15 9.11 5.43
C LEU A 122 7.48 9.80 4.23
N LEU A 123 6.25 9.42 3.94
CA LEU A 123 5.49 9.94 2.80
C LEU A 123 5.16 11.43 2.93
N ARG A 124 4.93 11.94 4.14
CA ARG A 124 4.66 13.37 4.40
C ARG A 124 5.83 14.29 3.99
N GLN A 125 7.03 13.74 3.84
CA GLN A 125 8.21 14.49 3.40
C GLN A 125 8.29 14.64 1.88
N ILE A 126 7.48 13.90 1.12
CA ILE A 126 7.43 13.94 -0.33
C ILE A 126 6.56 15.11 -0.79
N ARG A 127 7.14 16.00 -1.60
CA ARG A 127 6.39 17.10 -2.20
C ARG A 127 5.38 16.54 -3.20
N ASN A 128 4.18 17.14 -3.25
CA ASN A 128 3.09 16.79 -4.17
C ASN A 128 2.45 15.41 -3.94
N LEU A 129 2.69 14.77 -2.79
CA LEU A 129 1.86 13.64 -2.37
C LEU A 129 0.60 14.18 -1.69
N THR A 130 -0.56 13.62 -2.06
CA THR A 130 -1.85 14.13 -1.60
C THR A 130 -2.21 13.58 -0.22
N ASP A 131 -2.93 14.38 0.57
CA ASP A 131 -3.39 13.99 1.92
C ASP A 131 -4.14 12.65 1.96
N PRO A 132 -4.99 12.28 0.97
CA PRO A 132 -5.64 10.97 0.94
C PRO A 132 -4.66 9.79 0.93
N VAL A 133 -3.52 9.89 0.24
CA VAL A 133 -2.49 8.83 0.25
C VAL A 133 -1.86 8.69 1.63
N LEU A 134 -1.61 9.83 2.30
CA LEU A 134 -1.07 9.86 3.66
C LEU A 134 -2.05 9.25 4.67
N GLN A 135 -3.34 9.57 4.55
CA GLN A 135 -4.41 9.02 5.38
C GLN A 135 -4.59 7.52 5.14
N ALA A 136 -4.56 7.09 3.89
CA ALA A 136 -4.63 5.69 3.52
C ALA A 136 -3.50 4.86 4.15
N THR A 137 -2.26 5.35 4.03
CA THR A 137 -1.07 4.73 4.64
C THR A 137 -1.20 4.63 6.15
N ARG A 138 -1.72 5.66 6.81
CA ARG A 138 -1.91 5.67 8.27
C ARG A 138 -3.02 4.74 8.72
N SER A 139 -4.12 4.66 7.99
CA SER A 139 -5.39 4.12 8.49
C SER A 139 -5.83 2.80 7.85
N HIS A 140 -5.04 2.18 6.97
CA HIS A 140 -5.43 0.94 6.28
C HIS A 140 -5.60 -0.28 7.22
N HIS A 141 -5.15 -0.19 8.47
CA HIS A 141 -5.43 -1.18 9.51
C HIS A 141 -6.46 -0.73 10.55
N GLU A 142 -7.15 0.40 10.29
CA GLU A 142 -8.36 0.75 11.02
C GLU A 142 -9.48 -0.23 10.67
N ARG A 143 -10.40 -0.44 11.60
CA ARG A 143 -11.45 -1.45 11.48
C ARG A 143 -12.80 -0.81 11.68
N MET A 144 -13.80 -1.31 10.96
CA MET A 144 -15.18 -0.80 11.05
C MET A 144 -15.75 -0.85 12.47
N ASP A 145 -15.26 -1.76 13.32
CA ASP A 145 -15.64 -1.92 14.73
C ASP A 145 -14.85 -1.03 15.70
N GLY A 146 -13.94 -0.17 15.22
CA GLY A 146 -13.10 0.70 16.03
C GLY A 146 -11.96 -0.01 16.77
N GLN A 147 -11.78 -1.33 16.55
CA GLN A 147 -10.71 -2.10 17.20
C GLN A 147 -9.40 -2.10 16.40
N GLY A 148 -9.31 -1.25 15.39
CA GLY A 148 -8.15 -1.09 14.52
C GLY A 148 -7.06 -0.22 15.13
N TYR A 149 -6.13 0.21 14.28
CA TYR A 149 -5.01 1.06 14.68
C TYR A 149 -4.54 1.95 13.53
N PRO A 150 -3.82 3.06 13.81
CA PRO A 150 -3.29 3.51 15.11
C PRO A 150 -4.26 4.31 15.99
N ASP A 151 -5.33 4.85 15.43
CA ASP A 151 -6.19 5.86 16.03
C ASP A 151 -7.50 5.28 16.57
N GLY A 152 -7.87 4.06 16.18
CA GLY A 152 -9.11 3.40 16.63
C GLY A 152 -10.35 3.97 15.95
N LEU A 153 -10.20 4.37 14.68
CA LEU A 153 -11.30 4.91 13.88
C LEU A 153 -12.27 3.79 13.52
N GLY A 154 -13.57 4.07 13.62
CA GLY A 154 -14.64 3.14 13.29
C GLY A 154 -15.59 3.69 12.24
N GLY A 155 -16.32 2.79 11.57
CA GLY A 155 -17.37 3.16 10.64
C GLY A 155 -16.95 4.17 9.57
N GLN A 156 -17.62 5.33 9.55
CA GLN A 156 -17.37 6.39 8.57
C GLN A 156 -16.21 7.32 8.94
N ASP A 157 -15.68 7.23 10.16
CA ASP A 157 -14.52 8.00 10.57
C ASP A 157 -13.23 7.44 9.94
N THR A 158 -13.22 6.15 9.57
CA THR A 158 -12.15 5.56 8.78
C THR A 158 -12.20 6.09 7.34
N PRO A 159 -11.11 6.67 6.79
CA PRO A 159 -11.10 7.16 5.42
C PRO A 159 -11.55 6.11 4.39
N PHE A 160 -12.38 6.48 3.43
CA PHE A 160 -12.91 5.53 2.43
C PHE A 160 -11.80 4.76 1.71
N ILE A 161 -10.77 5.45 1.24
CA ILE A 161 -9.59 4.85 0.60
C ILE A 161 -8.89 3.82 1.50
N ALA A 162 -8.81 4.09 2.81
CA ALA A 162 -8.22 3.16 3.77
C ALA A 162 -9.08 1.88 3.92
N ARG A 163 -10.41 2.01 3.88
CA ARG A 163 -11.33 0.86 3.90
C ARG A 163 -11.18 -0.01 2.64
N VAL A 164 -11.00 0.63 1.47
CA VAL A 164 -10.76 -0.10 0.21
C VAL A 164 -9.45 -0.88 0.30
N ILE A 165 -8.37 -0.24 0.77
CA ILE A 165 -7.07 -0.89 0.94
C ILE A 165 -7.14 -2.01 1.95
N ALA A 166 -7.84 -1.84 3.08
CA ALA A 166 -7.99 -2.88 4.09
C ALA A 166 -8.60 -4.18 3.50
N VAL A 167 -9.56 -4.04 2.58
CA VAL A 167 -10.14 -5.19 1.87
C VAL A 167 -9.12 -5.84 0.94
N VAL A 168 -8.37 -5.04 0.19
CA VAL A 168 -7.34 -5.52 -0.75
C VAL A 168 -6.17 -6.19 -0.03
N ASP A 169 -5.70 -5.63 1.09
CA ASP A 169 -4.60 -6.16 1.90
C ASP A 169 -4.95 -7.54 2.48
N VAL A 170 -6.19 -7.69 2.99
CA VAL A 170 -6.69 -9.01 3.44
C VAL A 170 -6.78 -10.01 2.28
N LEU A 171 -7.24 -9.58 1.11
CA LEU A 171 -7.31 -10.46 -0.07
C LEU A 171 -5.92 -10.92 -0.51
N ASN A 172 -4.95 -10.00 -0.57
CA ASN A 172 -3.56 -10.34 -0.87
C ASN A 172 -3.03 -11.35 0.15
N ALA A 173 -3.17 -11.09 1.45
CA ALA A 173 -2.67 -11.97 2.50
C ALA A 173 -3.24 -13.41 2.47
N LEU A 174 -4.37 -13.64 1.80
CA LEU A 174 -4.99 -14.97 1.64
C LEU A 174 -4.58 -15.69 0.34
N THR A 175 -3.98 -14.97 -0.62
CA THR A 175 -3.77 -15.45 -1.99
C THR A 175 -2.29 -15.57 -2.38
N VAL A 176 -1.37 -15.04 -1.55
CA VAL A 176 0.09 -15.20 -1.65
C VAL A 176 0.68 -16.04 -0.52
#